data_AF-A0A3D9CFB6-F1
#
_entry.id   AF-A0A3D9CFB6-F1
#
_cell.length_a   1.000
_cell.length_b   1.000
_cell.length_c   1.000
_cell.angle_alpha   90.00
_cell.angle_beta   90.00
_cell.angle_gamma   90.00
#
_symmetry.space_group_name_H-M   'P 1'
#
loop_
_entity.id
_entity.type
_entity.pdbx_description
1 polymer ?
#
loop_
_entity_poly.entity_id
_entity_poly.type
_entity_poly.pdbx_seq_one_letter_code
_entity_poly.pdbx_strand_id
1 'polypeptide(L)'
;MKKIFSLVILCISMFTLAQVKVPFTGHRSFDILEGYSGTGTPHYYLDVKKNGDVLFGYVQVNQANGKETTEEVNAGKYAANKVMKVHFKEYNETFFVKFDKDKIYLTDEKGNIQNLEGCCSARESIDKETCTCESEFYK
;
A
#
# COMPACT_ATOMS: atom_id res chain seq x y z
N MET A 1 -16.66 -35.92 -30.16
CA MET A 1 -15.78 -35.72 -29.00
C MET A 1 -14.61 -34.75 -29.22
N LYS A 2 -14.07 -34.56 -30.44
CA LYS A 2 -12.93 -33.63 -30.69
C LYS A 2 -13.20 -32.14 -30.41
N LYS A 3 -14.42 -31.63 -30.65
CA LYS A 3 -14.74 -30.19 -30.48
C LYS A 3 -14.78 -29.72 -29.02
N ILE A 4 -15.10 -30.62 -28.08
CA ILE A 4 -15.20 -30.29 -26.64
C ILE A 4 -13.80 -30.16 -26.03
N PHE A 5 -12.87 -31.02 -26.45
CA PHE A 5 -11.47 -30.96 -26.01
C PHE A 5 -10.78 -29.65 -26.41
N SER A 6 -11.02 -29.14 -27.63
CA SER A 6 -10.50 -27.83 -28.03
C SER A 6 -11.07 -26.69 -27.18
N LEU A 7 -12.34 -26.76 -26.76
CA LEU A 7 -12.95 -25.72 -25.94
C LEU A 7 -12.34 -25.70 -24.52
N VAL A 8 -12.12 -26.87 -23.94
CA VAL A 8 -11.48 -27.01 -22.62
C VAL A 8 -10.04 -26.52 -22.64
N ILE A 9 -9.26 -26.85 -23.67
CA ILE A 9 -7.87 -26.39 -23.83
C ILE A 9 -7.83 -24.86 -24.01
N LEU A 10 -8.76 -24.29 -24.80
CA LEU A 10 -8.86 -22.85 -24.99
C LEU A 10 -9.19 -22.15 -23.66
N CYS A 11 -10.15 -22.65 -22.89
CA CYS A 11 -10.51 -22.10 -21.58
C CYS A 11 -9.34 -22.15 -20.59
N ILE A 12 -8.63 -23.28 -20.48
CA ILE A 12 -7.47 -23.43 -19.58
C ILE A 12 -6.33 -22.47 -19.98
N SER A 13 -6.11 -22.27 -21.29
CA SER A 13 -5.09 -21.33 -21.79
C SER A 13 -5.42 -19.85 -21.48
N MET A 14 -6.71 -19.48 -21.44
CA MET A 14 -7.12 -18.14 -21.02
C MET A 14 -6.92 -17.94 -19.50
N PHE A 15 -7.15 -18.97 -18.68
CA PHE A 15 -6.90 -18.88 -17.23
C PHE A 15 -5.42 -18.70 -16.89
N THR A 16 -4.49 -19.26 -17.67
CA THR A 16 -3.05 -19.06 -17.46
C THR A 16 -2.58 -17.63 -17.71
N LEU A 17 -3.32 -16.84 -18.51
CA LEU A 17 -3.00 -15.43 -18.81
C LEU A 17 -3.57 -14.44 -17.78
N ALA A 18 -4.42 -14.90 -16.85
CA ALA A 18 -5.03 -14.06 -15.82
C ALA A 18 -4.13 -13.87 -14.57
N GLN A 19 -2.84 -14.21 -14.65
CA GLN A 19 -1.90 -13.94 -13.56
C GLN A 19 -1.73 -12.42 -13.40
N VAL A 20 -2.28 -11.87 -12.31
CA VAL A 20 -2.16 -10.45 -11.96
C VAL A 20 -0.68 -10.13 -11.81
N LYS A 21 -0.14 -9.32 -12.73
CA LYS A 21 1.24 -8.85 -12.67
C LYS A 21 1.36 -7.82 -11.55
N VAL A 22 1.67 -8.30 -10.35
CA VAL A 22 1.96 -7.49 -9.17
C VAL A 22 3.40 -7.00 -9.17
N PRO A 23 3.70 -5.83 -8.57
CA PRO A 23 5.05 -5.28 -8.56
C PRO A 23 5.99 -6.08 -7.65
N PHE A 24 5.45 -6.73 -6.62
CA PHE A 24 6.10 -7.72 -5.79
C PHE A 24 5.05 -8.60 -5.09
N THR A 25 5.50 -9.61 -4.35
CA THR A 25 4.66 -10.41 -3.45
C THR A 25 5.28 -10.47 -2.06
N GLY A 26 4.43 -10.45 -1.04
CA GLY A 26 4.80 -10.53 0.37
C GLY A 26 4.71 -9.19 1.10
N HIS A 27 5.09 -9.25 2.37
CA HIS A 27 5.07 -8.15 3.32
C HIS A 27 6.24 -7.19 3.09
N ARG A 28 5.96 -5.90 3.08
CA ARG A 28 6.96 -4.82 3.15
C ARG A 28 6.45 -3.67 4.00
N SER A 29 7.35 -3.11 4.79
CA SER A 29 7.09 -1.98 5.66
C SER A 29 7.46 -0.67 4.98
N PHE A 30 6.87 0.42 5.45
CA PHE A 30 7.14 1.78 4.97
C PHE A 30 6.76 2.80 6.05
N ASP A 31 7.40 3.97 6.01
CA ASP A 31 7.09 5.10 6.90
C ASP A 31 6.93 6.35 6.04
N ILE A 32 5.68 6.73 5.72
CA ILE A 32 5.40 7.87 4.83
C ILE A 32 5.06 9.17 5.58
N LEU A 33 4.81 9.07 6.88
CA LEU A 33 4.46 10.18 7.77
C LEU A 33 5.57 10.37 8.82
N GLU A 34 6.77 10.75 8.36
CA GLU A 34 7.98 10.87 9.19
C GLU A 34 7.93 12.00 10.23
N GLY A 35 7.13 13.04 10.00
CA GLY A 35 7.02 14.21 10.88
C GLY A 35 6.23 13.97 12.17
N TYR A 36 5.55 12.84 12.29
CA TYR A 36 4.93 12.38 13.53
C TYR A 36 5.94 11.53 14.32
N SER A 37 7.05 12.12 14.74
CA SER A 37 8.03 11.46 15.61
C SER A 37 7.56 11.53 17.07
N GLY A 38 6.98 10.44 17.58
CA GLY A 38 6.51 10.34 18.96
C GLY A 38 6.54 8.90 19.47
N THR A 39 6.48 8.72 20.79
CA THR A 39 6.35 7.38 21.37
C THR A 39 4.99 6.80 20.98
N GLY A 40 4.97 5.73 20.19
CA GLY A 40 3.75 5.10 19.70
C GLY A 40 3.29 5.58 18.33
N THR A 41 4.17 6.05 17.44
CA THR A 41 3.80 6.21 16.02
C THR A 41 3.52 4.83 15.38
N PRO A 42 2.44 4.65 14.62
CA PRO A 42 2.19 3.40 13.91
C PRO A 42 3.23 3.16 12.81
N HIS A 43 3.72 1.92 12.70
CA HIS A 43 4.52 1.46 11.57
C HIS A 43 3.63 0.77 10.56
N TYR A 44 3.63 1.26 9.33
CA TYR A 44 2.75 0.75 8.29
C TYR A 44 3.43 -0.33 7.46
N TYR A 45 2.60 -1.19 6.87
CA TYR A 45 3.03 -2.20 5.93
C TYR A 45 1.98 -2.44 4.85
N LEU A 46 2.43 -3.03 3.75
CA LEU A 46 1.53 -3.76 2.85
C LEU A 46 1.96 -5.20 2.71
N ASP A 47 0.99 -6.06 2.43
CA ASP A 47 1.22 -7.44 2.00
C ASP A 47 0.50 -7.70 0.69
N VAL A 48 1.28 -7.92 -0.37
CA VAL A 48 0.77 -8.23 -1.71
C VAL A 48 0.73 -9.73 -1.91
N LYS A 49 -0.47 -10.28 -2.02
CA LYS A 49 -0.69 -11.71 -2.24
C LYS A 49 -0.43 -12.07 -3.70
N LYS A 50 -0.06 -13.34 -3.95
CA LYS A 50 0.19 -13.88 -5.31
C LYS A 50 -0.99 -13.74 -6.27
N ASN A 51 -2.21 -13.67 -5.73
CA ASN A 51 -3.44 -13.50 -6.50
C ASN A 51 -3.79 -12.02 -6.77
N GLY A 52 -2.90 -11.08 -6.40
CA GLY A 52 -3.10 -9.65 -6.56
C GLY A 52 -3.84 -8.94 -5.43
N ASP A 53 -4.28 -9.63 -4.37
CA ASP A 53 -4.86 -8.94 -3.21
C ASP A 53 -3.81 -8.11 -2.49
N VAL A 54 -4.19 -6.91 -2.08
CA VAL A 54 -3.34 -6.00 -1.33
C VAL A 54 -3.96 -5.76 0.02
N LEU A 55 -3.21 -6.10 1.06
CA LEU A 55 -3.55 -5.81 2.44
C LEU A 55 -2.68 -4.65 2.90
N PHE A 56 -3.29 -3.66 3.54
CA PHE A 56 -2.60 -2.57 4.20
C PHE A 56 -2.81 -2.70 5.69
N GLY A 57 -1.74 -2.59 6.46
CA GLY A 57 -1.86 -2.65 7.91
C GLY A 57 -0.90 -1.71 8.61
N TYR A 58 -1.07 -1.64 9.92
CA TYR A 58 -0.11 -0.99 10.80
C TYR A 58 0.09 -1.80 12.08
N VAL A 59 1.24 -1.56 12.71
CA VAL A 59 1.56 -2.05 14.05
C VAL A 59 2.00 -0.86 14.89
N GLN A 60 1.38 -0.69 16.06
CA GLN A 60 1.74 0.34 17.02
C GLN A 60 1.98 -0.30 18.38
N VAL A 61 3.14 -0.06 18.97
CA VAL A 61 3.48 -0.56 20.30
C VAL A 61 3.47 0.59 21.29
N ASN A 62 2.59 0.50 22.29
CA ASN A 62 2.56 1.43 23.41
C ASN A 62 3.77 1.20 24.32
N GLN A 63 4.70 2.16 24.35
CA GLN A 63 5.94 2.06 25.11
C GLN A 63 5.75 2.00 26.64
N ALA A 64 4.61 2.48 27.16
CA ALA A 64 4.36 2.53 28.60
C ALA A 64 3.96 1.17 29.18
N ASN A 65 3.33 0.29 28.38
CA ASN A 65 2.80 -0.99 28.85
C ASN A 65 3.09 -2.16 27.89
N GLY A 66 3.76 -1.93 26.77
CA GLY A 66 4.06 -2.93 25.74
C GLY A 66 2.84 -3.40 24.94
N LYS A 67 1.67 -2.78 25.11
CA LYS A 67 0.45 -3.19 24.39
C LYS A 67 0.60 -2.88 22.91
N GLU A 68 0.43 -3.90 22.08
CA GLU A 68 0.40 -3.79 20.62
C GLU A 68 -1.03 -3.54 20.13
N THR A 69 -1.18 -2.59 19.20
CA THR A 69 -2.40 -2.33 18.44
C THR A 69 -2.10 -2.54 16.97
N THR A 70 -2.90 -3.36 16.31
CA THR A 70 -2.76 -3.65 14.88
C THR A 70 -4.11 -3.55 14.19
N GLU A 71 -4.13 -2.99 12.99
CA GLU A 71 -5.26 -3.10 12.08
C GLU A 71 -4.77 -3.54 10.70
N GLU A 72 -5.56 -4.35 10.02
CA GLU A 72 -5.31 -4.73 8.63
C GLU A 72 -6.58 -4.54 7.80
N VAL A 73 -6.42 -3.93 6.64
CA VAL A 73 -7.48 -3.53 5.73
C VAL A 73 -7.18 -4.10 4.35
N ASN A 74 -8.15 -4.80 3.76
CA ASN A 74 -8.05 -5.25 2.38
C ASN A 74 -8.37 -4.08 1.42
N ALA A 75 -7.37 -3.62 0.68
CA ALA A 75 -7.48 -2.53 -0.29
C ALA A 75 -7.91 -3.00 -1.70
N GLY A 76 -8.22 -4.30 -1.83
CA GLY A 76 -8.67 -4.95 -3.06
C GLY A 76 -7.52 -5.43 -3.93
N LYS A 77 -7.80 -5.59 -5.23
CA LYS A 77 -6.82 -6.06 -6.22
C LYS A 77 -5.90 -4.93 -6.68
N TYR A 78 -4.61 -5.26 -6.79
CA TYR A 78 -3.61 -4.43 -7.45
C TYR A 78 -3.96 -4.19 -8.92
N ALA A 79 -3.81 -2.95 -9.34
CA ALA A 79 -3.80 -2.54 -10.74
C ALA A 79 -2.81 -1.38 -10.89
N ALA A 80 -2.07 -1.37 -11.99
CA ALA A 80 -1.12 -0.29 -12.27
C ALA A 80 -1.85 1.06 -12.29
N ASN A 81 -1.24 2.08 -11.68
CA ASN A 81 -1.77 3.46 -11.55
C ASN A 81 -3.11 3.62 -10.81
N LYS A 82 -3.68 2.54 -10.26
CA LYS A 82 -4.91 2.60 -9.47
C LYS A 82 -4.61 3.23 -8.11
N VAL A 83 -5.41 4.22 -7.74
CA VAL A 83 -5.46 4.74 -6.37
C VAL A 83 -6.20 3.72 -5.50
N MET A 84 -5.55 3.28 -4.43
CA MET A 84 -6.16 2.41 -3.43
C MET A 84 -6.62 3.23 -2.24
N LYS A 85 -7.89 3.07 -1.88
CA LYS A 85 -8.46 3.68 -0.68
C LYS A 85 -8.33 2.71 0.48
N VAL A 86 -7.63 3.12 1.53
CA VAL A 86 -7.45 2.38 2.77
C VAL A 86 -8.11 3.18 3.87
N HIS A 87 -9.05 2.58 4.60
CA HIS A 87 -9.71 3.24 5.72
C HIS A 87 -9.45 2.45 7.00
N PHE A 88 -8.62 3.01 7.87
CA PHE A 88 -8.32 2.48 9.19
C PHE A 88 -9.39 2.95 10.15
N LYS A 89 -10.15 2.00 10.70
CA LYS A 89 -11.30 2.27 11.56
C LYS A 89 -10.90 2.74 12.95
N GLU A 90 -9.79 2.22 13.47
CA GLU A 90 -9.36 2.52 14.84
C GLU A 90 -9.03 4.02 15.00
N TYR A 91 -8.37 4.61 14.00
CA TYR A 91 -8.03 6.04 13.97
C TYR A 91 -9.00 6.89 13.14
N ASN A 92 -9.99 6.26 12.49
CA ASN A 92 -10.90 6.90 11.54
C ASN A 92 -10.14 7.69 10.45
N GLU A 93 -9.04 7.13 9.97
CA GLU A 93 -8.18 7.74 8.95
C GLU A 93 -8.40 7.08 7.59
N THR A 94 -8.30 7.88 6.53
CA THR A 94 -8.40 7.38 5.16
C THR A 94 -7.17 7.77 4.38
N PHE A 95 -6.44 6.78 3.90
CA PHE A 95 -5.33 6.97 2.98
C PHE A 95 -5.76 6.63 1.56
N PHE A 96 -5.28 7.43 0.62
CA PHE A 96 -5.32 7.11 -0.80
C PHE A 96 -3.89 6.89 -1.22
N VAL A 97 -3.57 5.70 -1.70
CA VAL A 97 -2.18 5.30 -1.94
C VAL A 97 -2.00 4.75 -3.35
N LYS A 98 -0.84 5.03 -3.91
CA LYS A 98 -0.28 4.33 -5.07
C LYS A 98 1.04 3.72 -4.66
N PHE A 99 1.42 2.60 -5.26
CA PHE A 99 2.74 2.03 -5.04
C PHE A 99 3.23 1.31 -6.28
N ASP A 100 4.55 1.20 -6.38
CA ASP A 100 5.25 0.46 -7.40
C ASP A 100 6.09 -0.66 -6.77
N LYS A 101 7.21 -1.05 -7.40
CA LYS A 101 8.05 -2.12 -6.89
C LYS A 101 8.79 -1.73 -5.61
N ASP A 102 9.19 -0.47 -5.49
CA ASP A 102 10.16 -0.03 -4.51
C ASP A 102 9.65 1.16 -3.68
N LYS A 103 8.62 1.87 -4.17
CA LYS A 103 8.06 3.04 -3.51
C LYS A 103 6.55 2.98 -3.30
N ILE A 104 6.09 3.73 -2.31
CA ILE A 104 4.69 4.04 -2.03
C ILE A 104 4.51 5.56 -1.94
N TYR A 105 3.34 6.03 -2.37
CA TYR A 105 2.99 7.44 -2.45
C TYR A 105 1.63 7.66 -1.81
N LEU A 106 1.51 8.68 -0.97
CA LEU A 106 0.22 9.15 -0.48
C LEU A 106 -0.33 10.14 -1.50
N THR A 107 -1.56 9.90 -1.95
CA THR A 107 -2.20 10.67 -3.01
C THR A 107 -3.53 11.25 -2.55
N ASP A 108 -4.13 12.15 -3.32
CA ASP A 108 -5.56 12.45 -3.21
C ASP A 108 -6.41 11.37 -3.92
N GLU A 109 -7.74 11.55 -3.92
CA GLU A 109 -8.68 10.65 -4.61
C GLU A 109 -8.44 10.59 -6.13
N LYS A 110 -7.88 11.66 -6.71
CA LYS A 110 -7.57 11.77 -8.14
C LYS A 110 -6.21 11.15 -8.48
N GLY A 111 -5.43 10.80 -7.47
CA GLY A 111 -4.11 10.19 -7.61
C GLY A 111 -2.97 11.20 -7.78
N ASN A 112 -3.17 12.46 -7.45
CA ASN A 112 -2.09 13.44 -7.33
C ASN A 112 -1.34 13.18 -6.03
N ILE A 113 -0.01 13.14 -6.07
CA ILE A 113 0.80 12.97 -4.86
C ILE A 113 0.57 14.17 -3.94
N GLN A 114 0.35 13.91 -2.66
CA GLN A 114 0.12 14.97 -1.69
C GLN A 114 1.45 15.52 -1.17
N ASN A 115 1.41 16.79 -0.75
CA ASN A 115 2.50 17.46 -0.06
C ASN A 115 1.96 17.86 1.32
N LEU A 116 2.08 16.95 2.30
CA LEU A 116 1.56 17.14 3.66
C LEU A 116 2.67 17.55 4.63
N GLU A 117 2.31 18.43 5.56
CA GLU A 117 3.11 18.73 6.74
C GLU A 117 3.14 17.47 7.62
N GLY A 118 4.26 16.73 7.56
CA GLY A 118 4.38 15.40 8.18
C GLY A 118 5.02 14.34 7.29
N CYS A 119 5.10 14.54 5.96
CA CYS A 119 5.83 13.62 5.09
C CYS A 119 7.29 14.04 4.86
N CYS A 120 7.65 15.26 5.23
CA CYS A 120 8.90 15.87 4.86
C CYS A 120 9.60 16.42 6.09
N SER A 121 10.92 16.39 6.06
CA SER A 121 11.73 16.99 7.11
C SER A 121 11.51 18.51 7.18
N ALA A 122 11.78 19.11 8.34
CA ALA A 122 11.67 20.56 8.54
C ALA A 122 12.51 21.41 7.55
N ARG A 123 13.49 20.80 6.86
CA ARG A 123 14.29 21.45 5.81
C ARG A 123 13.62 21.39 4.44
N GLU A 124 12.95 20.30 4.11
CA GLU A 124 12.25 20.10 2.83
C GLU A 124 10.90 20.82 2.80
N SER A 125 10.30 21.06 3.97
CA SER A 125 9.06 21.85 4.09
C SER A 125 9.22 23.32 3.70
N ILE A 126 10.46 23.82 3.51
CA ILE A 126 10.75 25.20 3.09
C ILE A 126 10.46 25.38 1.60
N ASP A 127 10.63 24.34 0.79
CA ASP A 127 10.44 24.38 -0.66
C ASP A 127 9.34 23.40 -1.09
N LYS A 128 8.09 23.90 -1.12
CA LYS A 128 6.86 23.10 -1.30
C LYS A 128 6.80 22.33 -2.62
N GLU A 129 7.63 22.69 -3.60
CA GLU A 129 7.75 21.98 -4.88
C GLU A 129 8.59 20.70 -4.79
N THR A 130 9.42 20.56 -3.73
CA THR A 130 10.35 19.43 -3.57
C THR A 130 9.85 18.35 -2.60
N CYS A 131 8.82 18.66 -1.80
CA CYS A 131 8.31 17.79 -0.75
C CYS A 131 7.11 16.98 -1.26
N THR A 132 7.34 15.73 -1.66
CA THR A 132 6.29 14.77 -2.04
C THR A 132 6.14 13.69 -0.97
N CYS A 133 4.91 13.35 -0.58
CA CYS A 133 4.65 12.22 0.33
C CYS A 133 4.92 10.88 -0.36
N GLU A 134 6.19 10.47 -0.36
CA GLU A 134 6.66 9.17 -0.84
C GLU A 134 7.54 8.47 0.22
N SER A 135 7.56 7.15 0.21
CA SER A 135 8.44 6.32 1.05
C SER A 135 8.96 5.16 0.23
N GLU A 136 10.20 4.74 0.51
CA GLU A 136 10.72 3.46 0.02
C GLU A 136 10.19 2.31 0.88
N PHE A 137 10.03 1.15 0.26
CA PHE A 137 9.72 -0.07 0.96
C PHE A 137 10.97 -0.71 1.56
N TYR A 138 10.85 -1.20 2.79
CA TYR A 138 11.87 -2.01 3.44
C TYR A 138 11.31 -3.34 3.97
N LYS A 139 12.22 -4.22 4.40
CA LYS A 139 11.92 -5.58 4.86
C LYS A 139 12.16 -5.74 6.34
#